data_AF-A0A453NI38-F1
#
_entry.id   AF-A0A453NI38-F1
#
_cell.length_a   1.000
_cell.length_b   1.000
_cell.length_c   1.000
_cell.angle_alpha   90.00
_cell.angle_beta   90.00
_cell.angle_gamma   90.00
#
_symmetry.space_group_name_H-M   'P 1'
#
loop_
_entity.id
_entity.type
_entity.pdbx_description
1 polymer ?
#
loop_
_entity_poly.entity_id
_entity_poly.type
_entity_poly.pdbx_seq_one_letter_code
_entity_poly.pdbx_strand_id
1 'polypeptide(L)'
;MVRDVTAFHSRLAARGWPRRYTHRLRDREFENEDWLAEQCRRGGPEGWRREMFDAAMQVMVERPENYRDEWDGGDYDHLLAQANRDFAAHCQRP
;
A
#
# COMPACT_ATOMS: atom_id res chain seq x y z
N MET A 1 -18.58 -7.92 -10.58
CA MET A 1 -19.92 -7.75 -11.21
C MET A 1 -20.91 -7.19 -10.19
N VAL A 2 -22.13 -6.79 -10.60
CA VAL A 2 -23.16 -6.21 -9.69
C VAL A 2 -23.41 -7.10 -8.47
N ARG A 3 -23.44 -8.43 -8.65
CA ARG A 3 -23.62 -9.40 -7.56
C ARG A 3 -22.54 -9.30 -6.48
N ASP A 4 -21.26 -9.19 -6.87
CA ASP A 4 -20.13 -9.08 -5.93
C ASP A 4 -20.17 -7.76 -5.16
N VAL A 5 -20.58 -6.68 -5.84
CA VAL A 5 -20.76 -5.35 -5.24
C VAL A 5 -21.89 -5.38 -4.21
N THR A 6 -23.03 -6.01 -4.53
CA THR A 6 -24.12 -6.21 -3.57
C THR A 6 -23.65 -7.02 -2.36
N ALA A 7 -22.95 -8.13 -2.58
CA ALA A 7 -22.42 -8.97 -1.50
C ALA A 7 -21.37 -8.22 -0.64
N PHE A 8 -20.56 -7.36 -1.24
CA PHE A 8 -19.64 -6.48 -0.52
C PHE A 8 -20.39 -5.48 0.38
N HIS A 9 -21.39 -4.77 -0.16
CA HIS A 9 -22.21 -3.84 0.63
C HIS A 9 -22.97 -4.53 1.76
N SER A 10 -23.53 -5.73 1.54
CA SER A 10 -24.18 -6.51 2.61
C SER A 10 -23.20 -6.87 3.72
N ARG A 11 -21.95 -7.26 3.39
CA ARG A 11 -20.91 -7.54 4.38
C ARG A 11 -20.52 -6.29 5.18
N LEU A 12 -20.41 -5.13 4.53
CA LEU A 12 -20.14 -3.86 5.21
C LEU A 12 -21.28 -3.48 6.17
N ALA A 13 -22.53 -3.61 5.71
CA ALA A 13 -23.71 -3.32 6.51
C ALA A 13 -23.82 -4.24 7.73
N ALA A 14 -23.57 -5.54 7.58
CA ALA A 14 -23.57 -6.51 8.68
C ALA A 14 -22.51 -6.22 9.75
N ARG A 15 -21.41 -5.54 9.39
CA ARG A 15 -20.36 -5.10 10.31
C ARG A 15 -20.60 -3.71 10.91
N GLY A 16 -21.74 -3.07 10.60
CA GLY A 16 -22.04 -1.69 11.00
C GLY A 16 -21.12 -0.65 10.35
N TRP A 17 -20.45 -0.99 9.24
CA TRP A 17 -19.47 -0.11 8.61
C TRP A 17 -20.15 1.06 7.89
N PRO A 18 -19.80 2.33 8.19
CA PRO A 18 -20.41 3.48 7.54
C PRO A 18 -20.16 3.50 6.02
N ARG A 19 -21.21 3.85 5.24
CA ARG A 19 -21.13 3.94 3.77
C ARG A 19 -20.06 4.90 3.26
N ARG A 20 -19.73 5.96 4.01
CA ARG A 20 -18.66 6.90 3.65
C ARG A 20 -17.27 6.25 3.55
N TYR A 21 -17.09 5.08 4.16
CA TYR A 21 -15.84 4.33 4.15
C TYR A 21 -15.87 3.11 3.22
N THR A 22 -16.86 3.00 2.32
CA THR A 22 -16.96 1.89 1.36
C THR A 22 -15.71 1.75 0.48
N HIS A 23 -15.10 2.87 0.10
CA HIS A 23 -13.88 2.89 -0.73
C HIS A 23 -12.60 3.11 0.07
N ARG A 24 -12.67 3.01 1.41
CA ARG A 24 -11.48 3.12 2.25
C ARG A 24 -10.66 1.85 2.15
N LEU A 25 -9.66 1.88 1.28
CA LEU A 25 -8.76 0.73 1.05
C LEU A 25 -7.50 0.76 1.90
N ARG A 26 -7.20 1.84 2.61
CA ARG A 26 -5.93 2.02 3.34
C ARG A 26 -5.50 0.80 4.15
N ASP A 27 -6.42 0.13 4.84
CA ASP A 27 -6.10 -1.01 5.71
C ASP A 27 -5.93 -2.34 4.93
N ARG A 28 -6.14 -2.33 3.61
CA ARG A 28 -6.14 -3.48 2.69
C ARG A 28 -5.57 -3.12 1.31
N GLU A 29 -4.79 -2.05 1.23
CA GLU A 29 -4.37 -1.46 -0.04
C GLU A 29 -3.53 -2.47 -0.81
N PHE A 30 -2.53 -3.06 -0.15
CA PHE A 30 -1.68 -4.07 -0.75
C PHE A 30 -2.38 -5.42 -0.99
N GLU A 31 -3.36 -5.80 -0.17
CA GLU A 31 -4.20 -6.98 -0.45
C GLU A 31 -5.00 -6.79 -1.75
N ASN A 32 -5.47 -5.56 -1.99
CA ASN A 32 -6.17 -5.22 -3.22
C ASN A 32 -5.22 -5.17 -4.43
N GLU A 33 -4.03 -4.59 -4.27
CA GLU A 33 -2.99 -4.59 -5.32
C GLU A 33 -2.55 -6.02 -5.68
N ASP A 34 -2.35 -6.90 -4.69
CA ASP A 34 -2.03 -8.32 -4.92
C ASP A 34 -3.13 -9.03 -5.71
N TRP A 35 -4.38 -8.86 -5.29
CA TRP A 35 -5.52 -9.45 -5.98
C TRP A 35 -5.59 -8.97 -7.44
N LEU A 36 -5.37 -7.67 -7.69
CA LEU A 36 -5.33 -7.09 -9.03
C LEU A 36 -4.16 -7.62 -9.87
N ALA A 37 -2.98 -7.75 -9.27
CA ALA A 37 -1.79 -8.28 -9.92
C ALA A 37 -2.01 -9.74 -10.37
N GLU A 38 -2.64 -10.56 -9.52
CA GLU A 38 -3.02 -11.94 -9.86
C GLU A 38 -3.98 -11.96 -11.05
N GLN A 39 -5.03 -11.12 -11.05
CA GLN A 39 -5.96 -11.03 -12.18
C GLN A 39 -5.25 -10.64 -13.50
N CYS A 40 -4.21 -9.81 -13.40
CA CYS A 40 -3.42 -9.35 -14.53
C CYS A 40 -2.26 -10.28 -14.90
N ARG A 41 -2.02 -11.36 -14.14
CA ARG A 41 -0.83 -12.23 -14.25
C ARG A 41 0.48 -11.43 -14.18
N ARG A 42 0.53 -10.45 -13.27
CA ARG A 42 1.69 -9.60 -12.99
C ARG A 42 2.25 -9.92 -11.61
N GLY A 43 3.49 -9.47 -11.37
CA GLY A 43 4.03 -9.42 -10.01
C GLY A 43 3.20 -8.46 -9.15
N GLY A 44 2.98 -8.85 -7.89
CA GLY A 44 2.42 -7.96 -6.88
C GLY A 44 3.40 -6.83 -6.54
N PRO A 45 2.96 -5.87 -5.70
CA PRO A 45 3.82 -4.78 -5.27
C PRO A 45 5.01 -5.29 -4.46
N GLU A 46 6.12 -4.60 -4.63
CA GLU A 46 7.42 -4.93 -4.09
C GLU A 46 7.41 -4.92 -2.56
N GLY A 47 8.19 -5.80 -1.92
CA GLY A 47 8.26 -5.87 -0.45
C GLY A 47 8.72 -4.54 0.17
N TRP A 48 9.77 -3.93 -0.42
CA TRP A 48 10.28 -2.64 0.03
C TRP A 48 9.23 -1.53 -0.03
N ARG A 49 8.28 -1.59 -0.98
CA ARG A 49 7.21 -0.60 -1.13
C ARG A 49 6.17 -0.71 -0.02
N ARG A 50 5.87 -1.93 0.45
CA ARG A 50 5.00 -2.17 1.61
C ARG A 50 5.63 -1.65 2.89
N GLU A 51 6.88 -2.02 3.12
CA GLU A 51 7.63 -1.61 4.31
C GLU A 51 7.80 -0.08 4.37
N MET A 52 8.07 0.57 3.23
CA MET A 52 8.10 2.04 3.15
C MET A 52 6.75 2.68 3.46
N PHE A 53 5.64 2.10 3.00
CA PHE A 53 4.31 2.64 3.28
C PHE A 53 3.97 2.55 4.77
N ASP A 54 4.19 1.40 5.39
CA ASP A 54 3.91 1.20 6.82
C ASP A 54 4.76 2.14 7.69
N ALA A 55 6.04 2.28 7.35
CA ALA A 55 6.94 3.24 7.96
C ALA A 55 6.44 4.69 7.81
N ALA A 56 6.07 5.09 6.60
CA ALA A 56 5.55 6.44 6.33
C ALA A 56 4.28 6.73 7.13
N MET A 57 3.39 5.75 7.26
CA MET A 57 2.18 5.86 8.06
C MET A 57 2.49 6.03 9.54
N GLN A 58 3.50 5.31 10.06
CA GLN A 58 3.92 5.45 11.45
C GLN A 58 4.54 6.84 11.72
N VAL A 59 5.48 7.29 10.89
CA VAL A 59 6.12 8.60 11.06
C VAL A 59 5.10 9.73 10.91
N MET A 60 4.15 9.63 9.97
CA MET A 60 3.06 10.60 9.82
C MET A 60 2.20 10.70 11.09
N VAL A 61 1.92 9.59 11.77
CA VAL A 61 1.14 9.60 13.01
C VAL A 61 1.96 10.15 14.18
N GLU A 62 3.24 9.82 14.26
CA GLU A 62 4.14 10.26 15.34
C GLU A 62 4.54 11.73 15.21
N ARG A 63 4.81 12.20 13.98
CA ARG A 63 5.36 13.53 13.69
C ARG A 63 4.66 14.18 12.48
N PRO A 64 3.36 14.51 12.58
CA PRO A 64 2.56 14.96 11.44
C PRO A 64 3.05 16.25 10.77
N GLU A 65 3.79 17.10 11.50
CA GLU A 65 4.29 18.38 10.98
C GLU A 65 5.56 18.25 10.15
N ASN A 66 6.40 17.22 10.39
CA ASN A 66 7.72 17.11 9.76
C ASN A 66 8.01 15.74 9.14
N TYR A 67 7.05 14.79 9.12
CA TYR A 67 7.25 13.46 8.51
C TYR A 67 7.65 13.47 7.03
N ARG A 68 7.51 14.61 6.34
CA ARG A 68 7.96 14.77 4.95
C ARG A 68 9.44 15.14 4.85
N ASP A 69 9.97 15.80 5.87
CA ASP A 69 11.29 16.43 5.86
C ASP A 69 12.30 15.68 6.75
N GLU A 70 11.84 15.08 7.85
CA GLU A 70 12.68 14.40 8.85
C GLU A 70 12.41 12.90 8.88
N TRP A 71 13.40 12.13 8.46
CA TRP A 71 13.43 10.67 8.54
C TRP A 71 14.69 10.25 9.30
N ASP A 72 14.76 10.60 10.57
CA ASP A 72 15.94 10.34 11.40
C ASP A 72 16.08 8.84 11.69
N GLY A 73 17.25 8.25 11.42
CA GLY A 73 17.66 7.00 12.09
C GLY A 73 18.29 5.89 11.27
N GLY A 74 18.54 6.04 9.96
CA GLY A 74 19.21 5.00 9.14
C GLY A 74 18.39 3.71 8.94
N ASP A 75 17.29 3.53 9.66
CA ASP A 75 16.38 2.38 9.56
C ASP A 75 15.67 2.30 8.20
N TYR A 76 15.70 3.36 7.38
CA TYR A 76 15.08 3.38 6.04
C TYR A 76 16.09 3.29 4.89
N ASP A 77 17.40 3.39 5.17
CA ASP A 77 18.44 3.36 4.14
C ASP A 77 18.47 2.03 3.39
N HIS A 78 18.17 0.94 4.10
CA HIS A 78 18.11 -0.39 3.50
C HIS A 78 16.93 -0.53 2.52
N LEU A 79 15.77 0.09 2.82
CA LEU A 79 14.60 0.14 1.93
C LEU A 79 14.90 0.98 0.70
N LEU A 80 15.50 2.16 0.88
CA LEU A 80 15.93 3.02 -0.23
C LEU A 80 16.93 2.30 -1.13
N ALA A 81 17.90 1.59 -0.54
CA ALA A 81 18.86 0.80 -1.29
C ALA A 81 18.19 -0.34 -2.06
N GLN A 82 17.18 -0.99 -1.50
CA GLN A 82 16.42 -2.04 -2.19
C GLN A 82 15.61 -1.49 -3.37
N ALA A 83 14.88 -0.40 -3.16
CA ALA A 83 14.13 0.28 -4.21
C ALA A 83 15.04 0.72 -5.36
N ASN A 84 16.17 1.36 -5.04
CA ASN A 84 17.14 1.82 -6.04
C ASN A 84 17.75 0.67 -6.86
N ARG A 85 18.06 -0.47 -6.23
CA ARG A 85 18.54 -1.66 -6.95
C ARG A 85 17.48 -2.19 -7.92
N ASP A 86 16.23 -2.22 -7.49
CA ASP A 86 15.11 -2.69 -8.29
C ASP A 86 14.84 -1.76 -9.49
N PHE A 87 14.81 -0.44 -9.27
CA PHE A 87 14.72 0.55 -10.33
C PHE A 87 15.88 0.45 -11.32
N ALA A 88 17.11 0.26 -10.85
CA ALA A 88 18.27 0.08 -11.73
C ALA A 88 18.14 -1.16 -12.62
N ALA A 89 17.56 -2.26 -12.12
CA ALA A 89 17.30 -3.46 -12.90
C ALA A 89 16.24 -3.24 -13.99
N HIS A 90 15.27 -2.35 -13.74
CA HIS A 90 14.19 -2.03 -14.68
C HIS A 90 14.53 -0.92 -15.69
N CYS A 91 15.45 -0.02 -15.37
CA CYS A 91 15.89 1.08 -16.24
C CYS A 91 16.95 0.68 -17.29
N GLN A 92 17.46 -0.56 -17.29
CA GLN A 92 18.53 -1.02 -18.20
C GLN A 92 18.04 -1.73 -19.48
N ARG A 93 16.74 -1.70 -19.82
CA ARG A 93 16.24 -2.31 -21.07
C ARG A 93 16.07 -1.25 -22.16
N PRO A 94 16.94 -1.18 -23.19
CA PRO A 94 16.59 -0.56 -24.47
C PRO A 94 15.52 -1.36 -25.21
#